data_AF-A0A0B7AX84-F1
#
_entry.id   AF-A0A0B7AX84-F1
#
_cell.length_a   1.000
_cell.length_b   1.000
_cell.length_c   1.000
_cell.angle_alpha   90.00
_cell.angle_beta   90.00
_cell.angle_gamma   90.00
#
_symmetry.space_group_name_H-M   'P 1'
#
loop_
_entity.id
_entity.type
_entity.pdbx_description
1 polymer ?
#
loop_
_entity_poly.entity_id
_entity_poly.type
_entity_poly.pdbx_seq_one_letter_code
_entity_poly.pdbx_strand_id
1 'polypeptide(L)'
;MDLHTNQTMYSCGSLAPKMGRGGGCMDHKFRKPSEPWELADGCVNLLAELSHVPSASKQVNQLIPVMANACNTKSYTHYPNFMETVCKQLPNLANGLGKRPFKMYLELFIDCIFDALDSDVVLTSSAAAQCLIELSTFLGPGIVRGRIENHNSSYITRLDSIPGLPLL
;
A
#
# COMPACT_ATOMS: atom_id res chain seq x y z
N MET A 1 34.07 21.90 -12.34
CA MET A 1 32.65 21.92 -12.71
C MET A 1 32.39 20.64 -13.50
N ASP A 2 32.24 19.49 -12.86
CA ASP A 2 32.16 18.20 -13.59
C ASP A 2 31.36 17.14 -12.81
N LEU A 3 30.27 17.54 -12.15
CA LEU A 3 29.47 16.57 -11.39
C LEU A 3 28.57 15.71 -12.29
N HIS A 4 28.31 16.15 -13.54
CA HIS A 4 27.28 15.57 -14.43
C HIS A 4 27.84 15.06 -15.78
N THR A 5 29.15 14.91 -15.92
CA THR A 5 29.80 14.47 -17.17
C THR A 5 29.98 12.94 -17.16
N ASN A 6 29.65 12.25 -18.25
CA ASN A 6 29.69 10.77 -18.41
C ASN A 6 28.69 9.93 -17.60
N GLN A 7 27.55 10.50 -17.21
CA GLN A 7 26.45 9.68 -16.68
C GLN A 7 25.71 8.97 -17.82
N THR A 8 25.45 7.67 -17.66
CA THR A 8 24.61 6.91 -18.59
C THR A 8 23.22 7.54 -18.61
N MET A 9 22.85 8.12 -19.74
CA MET A 9 21.55 8.77 -19.91
C MET A 9 20.46 7.69 -20.03
N TYR A 10 19.73 7.43 -18.94
CA TYR A 10 18.54 6.60 -18.95
C TYR A 10 17.41 7.36 -19.65
N SER A 11 17.41 7.32 -20.97
CA SER A 11 16.30 7.77 -21.80
C SER A 11 15.22 6.67 -21.87
N CYS A 12 13.97 7.05 -22.14
CA CYS A 12 12.88 6.11 -22.47
C CYS A 12 13.28 5.07 -23.55
N GLY A 13 14.29 5.37 -24.37
CA GLY A 13 14.89 4.43 -25.33
C GLY A 13 15.75 3.30 -24.74
N SER A 14 15.99 3.25 -23.43
CA SER A 14 16.79 2.18 -22.80
C SER A 14 16.10 0.80 -22.84
N LEU A 15 14.78 0.77 -23.07
CA LEU A 15 14.01 -0.46 -23.36
C LEU A 15 14.01 -0.86 -24.84
N ALA A 16 14.45 0.03 -25.75
CA ALA A 16 14.45 -0.18 -27.19
C ALA A 16 15.30 -1.37 -27.68
N PRO A 17 16.32 -1.88 -26.96
CA PRO A 17 17.01 -3.11 -27.38
C PRO A 17 16.20 -4.39 -27.09
N LYS A 18 15.28 -4.37 -26.12
CA LYS A 18 14.43 -5.52 -25.74
C LYS A 18 13.09 -5.53 -26.47
N MET A 19 12.64 -4.37 -26.92
CA MET A 19 11.55 -4.19 -27.87
C MET A 19 12.15 -4.36 -29.28
N GLY A 20 11.52 -5.10 -30.19
CA GLY A 20 12.13 -5.42 -31.50
C GLY A 20 12.51 -4.18 -32.34
N ARG A 21 13.11 -4.38 -33.53
CA ARG A 21 13.40 -3.27 -34.47
C ARG A 21 12.15 -2.41 -34.69
N GLY A 22 12.19 -1.15 -34.23
CA GLY A 22 11.09 -0.19 -34.33
C GLY A 22 10.23 -0.03 -33.07
N GLY A 23 10.53 -0.77 -32.00
CA GLY A 23 9.81 -0.68 -30.73
C GLY A 23 10.36 0.43 -29.84
N GLY A 24 9.78 1.63 -29.96
CA GLY A 24 9.85 2.62 -28.88
C GLY A 24 8.95 2.21 -27.70
N CYS A 25 8.80 3.08 -26.70
CA CYS A 25 7.85 2.90 -25.59
C CYS A 25 6.37 2.65 -26.00
N MET A 26 6.06 2.65 -27.30
CA MET A 26 4.73 2.41 -27.86
C MET A 26 4.56 1.01 -28.48
N ASP A 27 5.52 0.08 -28.34
CA ASP A 27 5.32 -1.31 -28.75
C ASP A 27 4.37 -2.04 -27.78
N HIS A 28 3.06 -1.89 -28.03
CA HIS A 28 1.98 -2.51 -27.27
C HIS A 28 1.94 -4.05 -27.40
N LYS A 29 2.79 -4.66 -28.24
CA LYS A 29 2.88 -6.11 -28.41
C LYS A 29 3.86 -6.76 -27.44
N PHE A 30 4.79 -5.98 -26.87
CA PHE A 30 5.66 -6.48 -25.83
C PHE A 30 4.90 -6.61 -24.50
N ARG A 31 4.78 -7.84 -23.99
CA ARG A 31 4.25 -8.15 -22.67
C ARG A 31 5.27 -8.97 -21.90
N LYS A 32 5.84 -8.40 -20.83
CA LYS A 32 6.57 -9.21 -19.85
C LYS A 32 5.59 -10.06 -19.05
N PRO A 33 5.99 -11.25 -18.55
CA PRO A 33 5.23 -11.95 -17.54
C PRO A 33 5.00 -11.04 -16.32
N SER A 34 3.78 -11.03 -15.80
CA SER A 34 3.47 -10.29 -14.58
C SER A 34 4.27 -10.84 -13.41
N GLU A 35 4.86 -9.95 -12.64
CA GLU A 35 5.53 -10.32 -11.40
C GLU A 35 4.51 -10.50 -10.27
N PRO A 36 4.82 -11.32 -9.26
CA PRO A 36 3.89 -11.57 -8.15
C PRO A 36 3.39 -10.31 -7.46
N TRP A 37 4.27 -9.32 -7.29
CA TRP A 37 3.92 -8.04 -6.65
C TRP A 37 2.94 -7.23 -7.52
N GLU A 38 3.05 -7.25 -8.85
CA GLU A 38 2.16 -6.53 -9.77
C GLU A 38 0.73 -7.11 -9.72
N LEU A 39 0.63 -8.44 -9.61
CA LEU A 39 -0.65 -9.12 -9.45
C LEU A 39 -1.26 -8.82 -8.09
N ALA A 40 -0.46 -8.88 -7.01
CA ALA A 40 -0.91 -8.54 -5.67
C ALA A 40 -1.40 -7.08 -5.60
N ASP A 41 -0.66 -6.15 -6.20
CA ASP A 41 -1.00 -4.74 -6.29
C ASP A 41 -2.34 -4.49 -7.00
N GLY A 42 -2.53 -5.12 -8.17
CA GLY A 42 -3.81 -5.09 -8.88
C GLY A 42 -4.97 -5.68 -8.06
N CYS A 43 -4.72 -6.79 -7.35
CA CYS A 43 -5.71 -7.40 -6.47
C CYS A 43 -6.12 -6.49 -5.30
N VAL A 44 -5.20 -5.72 -4.72
CA VAL A 44 -5.50 -4.76 -3.65
C VAL A 44 -6.46 -3.69 -4.16
N ASN A 45 -6.16 -3.09 -5.32
CA ASN A 45 -7.03 -2.10 -5.93
C ASN A 45 -8.42 -2.67 -6.24
N LEU A 46 -8.49 -3.87 -6.84
CA LEU A 46 -9.75 -4.54 -7.13
C LEU A 46 -10.56 -4.85 -5.86
N LEU A 47 -9.89 -5.31 -4.79
CA LEU A 47 -10.55 -5.64 -3.54
C LEU A 47 -11.16 -4.42 -2.87
N ALA A 48 -10.47 -3.27 -2.92
CA ALA A 48 -10.99 -2.00 -2.41
C ALA A 48 -12.27 -1.58 -3.16
N GLU A 49 -12.27 -1.64 -4.49
CA GLU A 49 -13.47 -1.32 -5.29
C GLU A 49 -14.63 -2.31 -5.03
N LEU A 50 -14.34 -3.61 -4.96
CA LEU A 50 -15.35 -4.63 -4.68
C LEU A 50 -15.94 -4.52 -3.28
N SER A 51 -15.24 -3.90 -2.32
CA SER A 51 -15.76 -3.70 -0.97
C SER A 51 -17.00 -2.81 -0.93
N HIS A 52 -17.18 -1.94 -1.93
CA HIS A 52 -18.37 -1.10 -2.09
C HIS A 52 -19.54 -1.84 -2.75
N VAL A 53 -19.36 -3.08 -3.19
CA VAL A 53 -20.38 -3.87 -3.89
C VAL A 53 -21.02 -4.87 -2.91
N PRO A 54 -22.29 -4.67 -2.47
CA PRO A 54 -22.90 -5.51 -1.43
C PRO A 54 -22.94 -6.99 -1.77
N SER A 55 -23.16 -7.34 -3.04
CA SER A 55 -23.20 -8.74 -3.50
C SER A 55 -21.84 -9.44 -3.45
N ALA A 56 -20.73 -8.70 -3.38
CA ALA A 56 -19.37 -9.23 -3.26
C ALA A 56 -18.86 -9.31 -1.81
N SER A 57 -19.64 -8.83 -0.83
CA SER A 57 -19.19 -8.69 0.56
C SER A 57 -18.63 -9.98 1.15
N LYS A 58 -19.23 -11.14 0.85
CA LYS A 58 -18.75 -12.44 1.34
C LYS A 58 -17.34 -12.74 0.84
N GLN A 59 -17.09 -12.54 -0.45
CA GLN A 59 -15.81 -12.79 -1.11
C GLN A 59 -14.76 -11.79 -0.61
N VAL A 60 -15.14 -10.52 -0.48
CA VAL A 60 -14.23 -9.48 0.06
C VAL A 60 -13.76 -9.86 1.46
N ASN A 61 -14.67 -10.23 2.37
CA ASN A 61 -14.32 -10.64 3.74
C ASN A 61 -13.39 -11.87 3.79
N GLN A 62 -13.49 -12.77 2.82
CA GLN A 62 -12.61 -13.94 2.70
C GLN A 62 -11.20 -13.56 2.20
N LEU A 63 -11.08 -12.51 1.40
CA LEU A 63 -9.83 -12.09 0.77
C LEU A 63 -9.02 -11.10 1.62
N ILE A 64 -9.63 -10.39 2.58
CA ILE A 64 -8.91 -9.45 3.46
C ILE A 64 -7.75 -10.12 4.21
N PRO A 65 -7.91 -11.30 4.85
CA PRO A 65 -6.78 -11.97 5.49
C PRO A 65 -5.70 -12.40 4.50
N VAL A 66 -6.08 -12.72 3.25
CA VAL A 66 -5.13 -13.07 2.19
C VAL A 66 -4.33 -11.84 1.77
N MET A 67 -4.97 -10.68 1.65
CA MET A 67 -4.30 -9.41 1.42
C MET A 67 -3.31 -9.09 2.56
N ALA A 68 -3.72 -9.23 3.81
CA ALA A 68 -2.82 -9.01 4.96
C ALA A 68 -1.60 -9.96 4.93
N ASN A 69 -1.81 -11.23 4.55
CA ASN A 69 -0.69 -12.17 4.36
C ASN A 69 0.25 -11.73 3.23
N ALA A 70 -0.27 -11.17 2.14
CA ALA A 70 0.55 -10.62 1.07
C ALA A 70 1.39 -9.42 1.56
N CYS A 71 0.87 -8.57 2.45
CA CYS A 71 1.61 -7.49 3.10
C CYS A 71 2.81 -7.98 3.92
N ASN A 72 2.83 -9.24 4.37
CA ASN A 72 3.96 -9.82 5.08
C ASN A 72 5.03 -10.42 4.15
N THR A 73 4.82 -10.43 2.84
CA THR A 73 5.76 -10.99 1.85
C THR A 73 6.81 -9.97 1.46
N LYS A 74 7.78 -9.73 2.35
CA LYS A 74 8.89 -8.76 2.16
C LYS A 74 9.86 -9.11 1.03
N SER A 75 9.75 -10.30 0.44
CA SER A 75 10.59 -10.77 -0.67
C SER A 75 10.17 -10.23 -2.04
N TYR A 76 9.09 -9.44 -2.14
CA TYR A 76 8.73 -8.78 -3.37
C TYR A 76 9.81 -7.78 -3.80
N THR A 77 10.23 -7.86 -5.07
CA THR A 77 11.23 -6.94 -5.67
C THR A 77 10.84 -5.48 -5.48
N HIS A 78 9.54 -5.17 -5.56
CA HIS A 78 8.98 -3.83 -5.35
C HIS A 78 8.07 -3.78 -4.13
N TYR A 79 8.51 -4.37 -3.01
CA TYR A 79 7.75 -4.37 -1.74
C TYR A 79 7.31 -2.96 -1.29
N PRO A 80 8.16 -1.91 -1.30
CA PRO A 80 7.71 -0.57 -0.89
C PRO A 80 6.57 -0.01 -1.77
N ASN A 81 6.59 -0.27 -3.08
CA ASN A 81 5.53 0.16 -4.00
C ASN A 81 4.22 -0.58 -3.71
N PHE A 82 4.28 -1.88 -3.46
CA PHE A 82 3.11 -2.66 -3.05
C PHE A 82 2.53 -2.14 -1.73
N MET A 83 3.37 -1.84 -0.74
CA MET A 83 2.93 -1.29 0.53
C MET A 83 2.37 0.13 0.41
N GLU A 84 2.88 0.95 -0.51
CA GLU A 84 2.30 2.25 -0.85
C GLU A 84 0.85 2.09 -1.32
N THR A 85 0.59 1.16 -2.25
CA THR A 85 -0.77 0.86 -2.73
C THR A 85 -1.67 0.34 -1.63
N VAL A 86 -1.18 -0.59 -0.81
CA VAL A 86 -1.92 -1.10 0.36
C VAL A 86 -2.33 0.05 1.27
N CYS A 87 -1.40 0.93 1.64
CA CYS A 87 -1.69 2.05 2.53
C CYS A 87 -2.69 3.04 1.91
N LYS A 88 -2.61 3.30 0.60
CA LYS A 88 -3.58 4.16 -0.09
C LYS A 88 -4.97 3.55 -0.16
N GLN A 89 -5.07 2.23 -0.35
CA GLN A 89 -6.35 1.55 -0.57
C GLN A 89 -7.01 1.06 0.72
N LEU A 90 -6.26 0.87 1.81
CA LEU A 90 -6.81 0.36 3.06
C LEU A 90 -7.92 1.26 3.66
N PRO A 91 -7.82 2.60 3.64
CA PRO A 91 -8.93 3.46 4.03
C PRO A 91 -10.14 3.34 3.09
N ASN A 92 -9.93 3.22 1.77
CA ASN A 92 -11.02 3.00 0.80
C ASN A 92 -11.75 1.67 1.08
N LEU A 93 -11.00 0.60 1.31
CA LEU A 93 -11.50 -0.71 1.73
C LEU A 93 -12.30 -0.63 3.04
N ALA A 94 -11.79 0.09 4.03
CA ALA A 94 -12.47 0.31 5.31
C ALA A 94 -13.80 1.04 5.13
N ASN A 95 -13.85 2.03 4.25
CA ASN A 95 -15.08 2.77 3.91
C ASN A 95 -16.12 1.87 3.24
N GLY A 96 -15.74 1.05 2.26
CA GLY A 96 -16.67 0.16 1.57
C GLY A 96 -17.24 -0.94 2.47
N LEU A 97 -16.43 -1.49 3.38
CA LEU A 97 -16.89 -2.47 4.38
C LEU A 97 -17.75 -1.86 5.49
N GLY A 98 -17.48 -0.60 5.84
CA GLY A 98 -18.03 0.04 7.02
C GLY A 98 -17.23 -0.25 8.31
N LYS A 99 -17.50 0.56 9.34
CA LYS A 99 -16.70 0.60 10.58
C LYS A 99 -16.70 -0.73 11.35
N ARG A 100 -17.86 -1.38 11.47
CA ARG A 100 -17.99 -2.57 12.33
C ARG A 100 -17.26 -3.79 11.74
N PRO A 101 -17.44 -4.15 10.46
CA PRO A 101 -16.67 -5.25 9.87
C PRO A 101 -15.17 -4.99 9.85
N PHE A 102 -14.75 -3.78 9.44
CA PHE A 102 -13.33 -3.47 9.29
C PHE A 102 -12.53 -3.55 10.60
N LYS A 103 -13.13 -3.18 11.75
CA LYS A 103 -12.47 -3.29 13.07
C LYS A 103 -11.96 -4.70 13.40
N MET A 104 -12.60 -5.73 12.86
CA MET A 104 -12.20 -7.13 13.05
C MET A 104 -10.89 -7.48 12.33
N TYR A 105 -10.53 -6.70 11.31
CA TYR A 105 -9.36 -6.93 10.46
C TYR A 105 -8.22 -5.94 10.73
N LEU A 106 -8.47 -4.83 11.44
CA LEU A 106 -7.49 -3.76 11.65
C LEU A 106 -6.13 -4.28 12.15
N GLU A 107 -6.13 -5.18 13.14
CA GLU A 107 -4.90 -5.73 13.75
C GLU A 107 -4.03 -6.48 12.74
N LEU A 108 -4.61 -7.05 11.68
CA LEU A 108 -3.88 -7.77 10.65
C LEU A 108 -2.95 -6.86 9.84
N PHE A 109 -3.21 -5.55 9.85
CA PHE A 109 -2.48 -4.57 9.05
C PHE A 109 -1.58 -3.66 9.88
N ILE A 110 -1.65 -3.69 11.22
CA ILE A 110 -0.91 -2.76 12.07
C ILE A 110 0.60 -2.86 11.80
N ASP A 111 1.16 -4.06 11.88
CA ASP A 111 2.60 -4.26 11.71
C ASP A 111 3.08 -3.80 10.33
N CYS A 112 2.35 -4.15 9.26
CA CYS A 112 2.77 -3.77 7.92
C CYS A 112 2.61 -2.26 7.64
N ILE A 113 1.61 -1.59 8.24
CA ILE A 113 1.48 -0.13 8.14
C ILE A 113 2.65 0.57 8.83
N PHE A 114 3.06 0.10 10.01
CA PHE A 114 4.20 0.68 10.71
C PHE A 114 5.53 0.36 10.03
N ASP A 115 5.69 -0.83 9.46
CA ASP A 115 6.84 -1.15 8.61
C ASP A 115 6.89 -0.23 7.37
N ALA A 116 5.73 0.10 6.79
CA ALA A 116 5.64 1.04 5.67
C ALA A 116 5.92 2.49 6.10
N LEU A 117 5.49 2.88 7.30
CA LEU A 117 5.76 4.18 7.91
C LEU A 117 7.26 4.41 8.11
N ASP A 118 7.98 3.35 8.52
CA ASP A 118 9.43 3.36 8.74
C ASP A 118 10.24 3.16 7.43
N SER A 119 9.59 3.19 6.25
CA SER A 119 10.24 2.99 4.96
C SER A 119 11.10 4.19 4.53
N ASP A 120 12.29 3.89 4.01
CA ASP A 120 13.17 4.89 3.35
C ASP A 120 12.56 5.47 2.05
N VAL A 121 11.54 4.82 1.49
CA VAL A 121 10.82 5.31 0.32
C VAL A 121 9.75 6.31 0.78
N VAL A 122 10.00 7.59 0.52
CA VAL A 122 9.15 8.72 0.96
C VAL A 122 7.67 8.56 0.56
N LEU A 123 7.40 8.03 -0.63
CA LEU A 123 6.02 7.81 -1.08
C LEU A 123 5.30 6.75 -0.23
N THR A 124 6.01 5.68 0.15
CA THR A 124 5.48 4.61 0.99
C THR A 124 5.25 5.09 2.42
N SER A 125 6.22 5.77 3.04
CA SER A 125 6.07 6.29 4.40
C SER A 125 5.01 7.39 4.50
N SER A 126 4.93 8.27 3.50
CA SER A 126 3.86 9.27 3.41
C SER A 126 2.48 8.63 3.24
N ALA A 127 2.35 7.58 2.41
CA ALA A 127 1.10 6.84 2.25
C ALA A 127 0.68 6.15 3.54
N ALA A 128 1.61 5.57 4.30
CA ALA A 128 1.34 4.94 5.59
C ALA A 128 0.87 5.96 6.64
N ALA A 129 1.52 7.13 6.71
CA ALA A 129 1.09 8.22 7.60
C ALA A 129 -0.34 8.68 7.26
N GLN A 130 -0.61 8.92 5.97
CA GLN A 130 -1.93 9.32 5.50
C GLN A 130 -3.00 8.25 5.77
N CYS A 131 -2.66 6.97 5.59
CA CYS A 131 -3.53 5.85 5.94
C CYS A 131 -3.93 5.88 7.42
N LEU A 132 -2.99 6.09 8.34
CA LEU A 132 -3.27 6.18 9.78
C LEU A 132 -4.16 7.39 10.12
N ILE A 133 -3.98 8.52 9.46
CA ILE A 133 -4.83 9.72 9.62
C ILE A 133 -6.27 9.41 9.17
N GLU A 134 -6.45 8.80 8.00
CA GLU A 134 -7.75 8.49 7.45
C GLU A 134 -8.47 7.42 8.25
N LEU A 135 -7.77 6.36 8.67
CA LEU A 135 -8.33 5.33 9.53
C LEU A 135 -8.71 5.89 10.91
N SER A 136 -7.91 6.78 11.48
CA SER A 136 -8.22 7.47 12.75
C SER A 136 -9.45 8.36 12.61
N THR A 137 -9.58 9.08 11.50
CA THR A 137 -10.75 9.91 11.19
C THR A 137 -12.00 9.04 11.00
N PHE A 138 -11.87 7.91 10.29
CA PHE A 138 -12.98 7.02 9.99
C PHE A 138 -13.47 6.24 11.21
N LEU A 139 -12.57 5.60 11.95
CA LEU A 139 -12.91 4.74 13.09
C LEU A 139 -13.09 5.50 14.40
N GLY A 140 -12.40 6.63 14.55
CA GLY A 140 -12.27 7.43 15.77
C GLY A 140 -10.86 7.32 16.36
N PRO A 141 -10.22 8.45 16.74
CA PRO A 141 -8.81 8.47 17.16
C PRO A 141 -8.55 7.62 18.41
N GLY A 142 -9.46 7.66 19.40
CA GLY A 142 -9.37 6.82 20.61
C GLY A 142 -9.43 5.32 20.34
N ILE A 143 -10.19 4.93 19.31
CA ILE A 143 -10.31 3.53 18.91
C ILE A 143 -9.02 3.07 18.23
N VAL A 144 -8.51 3.84 17.26
CA VAL A 144 -7.28 3.47 16.54
C VAL A 144 -6.09 3.43 17.49
N ARG A 145 -5.92 4.48 18.32
CA ARG A 145 -4.84 4.51 19.31
C ARG A 145 -4.92 3.33 20.28
N GLY A 146 -6.09 3.05 20.85
CA GLY A 146 -6.26 1.93 21.78
C GLY A 146 -5.99 0.57 21.13
N ARG A 147 -6.36 0.38 19.86
CA ARG A 147 -6.06 -0.86 19.12
C ARG A 147 -4.56 -1.00 18.83
N ILE A 148 -3.88 0.08 18.45
CA ILE A 148 -2.43 0.09 18.23
C ILE A 148 -1.68 -0.16 19.54
N GLU A 149 -2.07 0.49 20.64
CA GLU A 149 -1.43 0.34 21.95
C GLU A 149 -1.54 -1.09 22.48
N ASN A 150 -2.71 -1.71 22.32
CA ASN A 150 -2.95 -3.10 22.72
C ASN A 150 -2.19 -4.11 21.83
N HIS A 151 -2.01 -3.80 20.55
CA HIS A 151 -1.26 -4.65 19.61
C HIS A 151 0.24 -4.57 19.88
N ASN A 152 0.78 -3.35 19.96
CA ASN A 152 2.18 -3.08 20.29
C ASN A 152 2.36 -1.63 20.75
N SER A 153 2.59 -1.44 22.05
CA SER A 153 2.73 -0.11 22.68
C SER A 153 3.90 0.71 22.14
N SER A 154 4.92 0.08 21.55
CA SER A 154 6.06 0.79 20.93
C SER A 154 5.68 1.57 19.67
N TYR A 155 4.51 1.31 19.07
CA TYR A 155 4.02 2.05 17.92
C TYR A 155 3.45 3.42 18.28
N ILE A 156 3.10 3.64 19.55
CA ILE A 156 2.46 4.89 19.99
C ILE A 156 3.37 6.11 19.79
N THR A 157 4.66 5.99 20.10
CA THR A 157 5.60 7.11 19.89
C THR A 157 5.69 7.52 18.42
N ARG A 158 5.62 6.55 17.49
CA ARG A 158 5.60 6.82 16.04
C ARG A 158 4.26 7.40 15.61
N LEU A 159 3.15 6.86 16.11
CA LEU A 159 1.81 7.38 15.85
C LEU A 159 1.69 8.86 16.27
N ASP A 160 2.13 9.19 17.47
CA ASP A 160 2.08 10.56 18.02
C ASP A 160 3.01 11.54 17.27
N SER A 161 3.99 11.03 16.52
CA SER A 161 4.88 11.85 15.69
C SER A 161 4.29 12.24 14.33
N ILE A 162 3.16 11.63 13.92
CA ILE A 162 2.53 11.89 12.62
C ILE A 162 1.85 13.26 12.61
N PRO A 163 2.29 14.19 11.74
CA PRO A 163 1.62 15.48 11.61
C PRO A 163 0.20 15.32 11.07
N GLY A 164 -0.77 16.02 11.67
CA GLY A 164 -2.16 16.02 11.21
C GLY A 164 -3.00 14.84 11.69
N LEU A 165 -2.47 13.99 12.58
CA LEU A 165 -3.28 12.97 13.25
C LEU A 165 -4.36 13.65 14.11
N PRO A 166 -5.64 13.23 14.02
CA PRO A 166 -6.70 13.79 14.85
C PRO A 166 -6.40 13.61 16.34
N LEU A 167 -6.52 14.70 17.11
CA LEU A 167 -6.34 14.66 18.56
C LEU A 167 -7.45 13.84 19.23
N LEU A 168 -7.10 13.20 20.34
CA LEU A 168 -8.03 12.51 21.24
C LEU A 168 -8.98 13.48 21.94
#